data_AF-A0A416HRN5-F1
#
_entry.id   AF-A0A416HRN5-F1
#
_cell.length_a   1.000
_cell.length_b   1.000
_cell.length_c   1.000
_cell.angle_alpha   90.00
_cell.angle_beta   90.00
_cell.angle_gamma   90.00
#
_symmetry.space_group_name_H-M   'P 1'
#
loop_
_entity.id
_entity.type
_entity.pdbx_description
1 polymer ?
#
loop_
_entity_poly.entity_id
_entity_poly.type
_entity_poly.pdbx_seq_one_letter_code
_entity_poly.pdbx_strand_id
1 'polypeptide(L)' 'MKLFSKEEKEVQAVKKATVEVDAEYYTHLLCKEYLIEAIAKVVADGNNEYGKVDKIAAILQIQLPPKK' A
#
# COMPACT_ATOMS: atom_id res chain seq x y z
N MET A 1 21.53 -57.53 3.22
CA MET A 1 20.81 -56.24 3.28
C MET A 1 21.31 -55.45 4.47
N LYS A 2 21.96 -54.30 4.24
CA LYS A 2 22.22 -53.27 5.24
C LYS A 2 21.82 -51.95 4.60
N LEU A 3 20.96 -51.23 5.32
CA LEU A 3 20.17 -50.10 4.85
C LEU A 3 21.05 -48.90 4.50
N PHE A 4 20.64 -48.19 3.46
CA PHE A 4 21.20 -46.96 2.96
C PHE A 4 21.38 -45.93 4.08
N SER A 5 22.61 -45.46 4.28
CA SER A 5 22.90 -44.26 5.08
C SER A 5 22.35 -43.05 4.36
N LYS A 6 21.09 -42.73 4.68
CA LYS A 6 20.46 -41.46 4.35
C LYS A 6 21.00 -40.43 5.34
N GLU A 7 22.22 -39.96 5.13
CA GLU A 7 22.60 -38.64 5.63
C GLU A 7 21.82 -37.64 4.79
N GLU A 8 20.57 -37.43 5.19
CA GLU A 8 19.77 -36.27 4.84
C GLU A 8 20.57 -35.06 5.33
N LYS A 9 21.44 -34.56 4.45
CA LYS A 9 21.82 -33.15 4.44
C LYS A 9 20.54 -32.37 4.21
N GLU A 10 19.73 -32.26 5.25
CA GLU A 10 18.71 -31.24 5.42
C GLU A 10 19.47 -29.92 5.62
N VAL A 11 20.13 -29.49 4.54
CA VAL A 11 20.31 -28.07 4.29
C VAL A 11 18.88 -27.57 4.19
N GLN A 12 18.34 -27.13 5.32
CA GLN A 12 17.19 -26.24 5.36
C GLN A 12 17.62 -25.01 4.58
N ALA A 13 17.51 -25.11 3.26
CA ALA A 13 17.19 -24.01 2.40
C ALA A 13 15.85 -23.53 2.93
N VAL A 14 15.90 -22.66 3.94
CA VAL A 14 14.86 -21.67 4.19
C VAL A 14 14.79 -20.93 2.87
N LYS A 15 13.99 -21.46 1.94
CA LYS A 15 13.54 -20.76 0.75
C LYS A 15 12.84 -19.56 1.35
N LYS A 16 13.56 -18.44 1.48
CA LYS A 16 12.95 -17.14 1.67
C LYS A 16 11.94 -17.08 0.55
N ALA A 17 10.66 -17.27 0.90
CA ALA A 17 9.58 -17.11 -0.04
C ALA A 17 9.64 -15.63 -0.44
N THR A 18 10.31 -15.36 -1.55
CA THR A 18 10.28 -14.05 -2.19
C THR A 18 8.86 -13.91 -2.70
N VAL A 19 8.02 -13.25 -1.91
CA VAL A 19 6.69 -12.84 -2.34
C VAL A 19 6.93 -11.76 -3.37
N GLU A 20 6.67 -12.09 -4.64
CA GLU A 20 6.64 -11.09 -5.71
C GLU A 20 5.46 -10.17 -5.43
N VAL A 21 5.77 -8.94 -5.05
CA VAL A 21 4.75 -7.91 -4.88
C VAL A 21 4.55 -7.25 -6.23
N ASP A 22 3.33 -7.32 -6.74
CA ASP A 22 2.91 -6.57 -7.91
C ASP A 22 3.06 -5.07 -7.60
N ALA A 23 3.96 -4.41 -8.34
CA ALA A 23 4.29 -3.01 -8.14
C ALA A 23 3.10 -2.09 -8.43
N GLU A 24 2.21 -2.45 -9.35
CA GLU A 24 0.98 -1.70 -9.63
C GLU A 24 0.02 -1.83 -8.46
N TYR A 25 -0.17 -3.05 -7.95
CA TYR A 25 -1.00 -3.30 -6.76
C TYR A 25 -0.49 -2.51 -5.55
N TYR A 26 0.81 -2.53 -5.30
CA TYR A 26 1.43 -1.80 -4.19
C TYR A 26 1.28 -0.28 -4.35
N THR A 27 1.50 0.23 -5.56
CA THR A 27 1.29 1.66 -5.87
C THR A 27 -0.16 2.07 -5.63
N HIS A 28 -1.12 1.25 -6.05
CA HIS A 28 -2.54 1.51 -5.83
C HIS A 28 -2.91 1.49 -4.34
N LEU A 29 -2.33 0.58 -3.56
CA LEU A 29 -2.53 0.54 -2.11
C LEU A 29 -1.99 1.81 -1.44
N LEU A 30 -0.76 2.23 -1.79
CA LEU A 30 -0.18 3.47 -1.28
C LEU A 30 -1.04 4.69 -1.62
N CYS A 31 -1.52 4.80 -2.86
CA CYS A 31 -2.41 5.90 -3.27
C CYS A 31 -3.68 5.97 -2.40
N LYS A 32 -4.25 4.81 -2.03
CA LYS A 32 -5.42 4.75 -1.14
C LYS A 32 -5.08 5.20 0.28
N GLU A 33 -3.93 4.78 0.81
CA GLU A 33 -3.47 5.18 2.15
C GLU A 33 -3.28 6.69 2.23
N TYR A 34 -2.61 7.30 1.24
CA TYR A 34 -2.45 8.76 1.18
C TYR A 34 -3.79 9.50 1.06
N LEU A 35 -4.74 8.97 0.28
CA LEU A 35 -6.07 9.56 0.16
C LEU A 35 -6.81 9.54 1.52
N ILE A 36 -6.74 8.43 2.24
CA ILE A 36 -7.34 8.31 3.57
C ILE A 36 -6.72 9.30 4.55
N GLU A 37 -5.38 9.43 4.54
CA GLU A 37 -4.67 10.38 5.39
C GLU A 37 -5.10 11.84 5.11
N ALA A 38 -5.18 12.22 3.84
CA ALA A 38 -5.62 13.56 3.44
C ALA A 38 -7.09 13.83 3.85
N ILE A 39 -7.97 12.84 3.70
CA ILE A 39 -9.36 12.94 4.17
C ILE A 39 -9.41 13.12 5.68
N ALA A 40 -8.66 12.33 6.44
CA ALA A 40 -8.65 12.41 7.90
C ALA A 40 -8.20 13.79 8.39
N LYS A 41 -7.16 14.37 7.76
CA LYS A 41 -6.70 15.74 8.05
C LYS A 41 -7.81 16.77 7.83
N VAL A 42 -8.49 16.72 6.69
CA VAL A 42 -9.55 17.67 6.35
C VAL A 42 -10.79 17.51 7.25
N VAL A 43 -11.12 16.28 7.64
CA VAL A 43 -12.24 16.01 8.57
C VAL A 43 -11.91 16.48 9.99
N ALA A 44 -10.69 16.21 10.46
CA ALA A 44 -10.25 16.63 11.80
C ALA A 44 -10.21 18.16 11.96
N ASP A 45 -9.95 18.90 10.88
CA ASP A 45 -9.85 20.37 10.87
C ASP A 45 -11.19 21.08 11.15
N GLY A 46 -12.33 20.37 11.15
CA GLY A 46 -13.65 20.85 11.61
C GLY A 46 -14.29 22.01 10.82
N ASN A 47 -13.53 22.66 9.92
CA ASN A 47 -13.91 23.89 9.24
C ASN A 47 -14.73 23.63 7.97
N ASN A 48 -16.06 23.80 8.09
CA ASN A 48 -17.08 23.96 7.04
C ASN A 48 -17.13 22.84 5.97
N GLU A 49 -18.32 22.40 5.61
CA GLU A 49 -18.51 21.30 4.65
C GLU A 49 -18.08 21.68 3.22
N TYR A 50 -18.04 22.97 2.91
CA TYR A 50 -17.66 23.49 1.61
C TYR A 50 -16.16 23.36 1.32
N GLY A 51 -15.83 22.89 0.12
CA GLY A 51 -14.45 22.86 -0.38
C GLY A 51 -13.58 21.73 0.17
N LYS A 52 -14.14 20.72 0.84
CA LYS A 52 -13.36 19.56 1.34
C LYS A 52 -12.59 18.87 0.22
N VAL A 53 -13.22 18.69 -0.95
CA VAL A 53 -12.58 18.10 -2.14
C VAL A 53 -11.44 18.99 -2.64
N ASP A 54 -11.63 20.31 -2.68
CA ASP A 54 -10.58 21.26 -3.08
C ASP A 54 -9.38 21.21 -2.11
N LYS A 55 -9.64 21.09 -0.79
CA LYS A 55 -8.59 20.93 0.24
C LYS A 55 -7.83 19.60 0.12
N ILE A 56 -8.56 18.49 -0.08
CA ILE A 56 -7.93 17.17 -0.29
C ILE A 56 -7.05 17.19 -1.54
N ALA A 57 -7.54 17.77 -2.64
CA ALA A 57 -6.78 17.91 -3.87
C ALA A 57 -5.51 18.76 -3.69
N ALA A 58 -5.58 19.83 -2.89
CA ALA A 58 -4.40 20.63 -2.52
C ALA A 58 -3.37 19.81 -1.73
N ILE A 59 -3.81 19.02 -0.74
CA ILE A 59 -2.92 18.15 0.06
C ILE A 59 -2.22 17.11 -0.82
N LEU A 60 -2.97 16.47 -1.71
CA LEU A 60 -2.46 15.43 -2.60
C LEU A 60 -1.79 15.98 -3.87
N GLN A 61 -1.79 17.32 -4.05
CA GLN A 61 -1.27 18.00 -5.24
C GLN A 61 -1.92 17.49 -6.55
N ILE A 62 -3.22 17.21 -6.51
CA ILE A 62 -3.99 16.72 -7.65
C ILE A 62 -4.74 17.89 -8.30
N GLN A 63 -4.70 17.95 -9.63
CA GLN A 63 -5.54 18.89 -10.37
C GLN A 63 -6.96 18.34 -10.50
N LEU A 64 -7.93 19.07 -9.94
CA LEU A 64 -9.33 18.73 -10.11
C LEU A 64 -9.81 19.09 -11.53
N PRO A 65 -10.75 18.32 -12.10
CA PRO A 65 -11.40 18.69 -13.34
C PRO A 65 -12.15 20.03 -13.18
N PRO A 66 -12.35 20.78 -14.27
CA PRO A 66 -13.10 22.03 -14.22
C PRO A 66 -14.53 21.79 -13.70
N LYS A 67 -15.00 22.69 -12.83
CA LYS A 67 -16.38 22.66 -12.32
C LYS A 67 -17.32 22.97 -13.50
N LYS A 68 -18.34 22.12 -13.70
CA LYS A 68 -19.39 22.31 -14.70
C LYS A 68 -20.34 23.44 -14.31
#